data_AF-A0A9W8PNP2-F1
#
_entry.id   AF-A0A9W8PNP2-F1
#
_cell.length_a   1.000
_cell.length_b   1.000
_cell.length_c   1.000
_cell.angle_alpha   90.00
_cell.angle_beta   90.00
_cell.angle_gamma   90.00
#
_symmetry.space_group_name_H-M   'P 1'
#
loop_
_entity.id
_entity.type
_entity.pdbx_description
1 polymer ?
#
loop_
_entity_poly.entity_id
_entity_poly.type
_entity_poly.pdbx_seq_one_letter_code
_entity_poly.pdbx_strand_id
1 'polypeptide(L)'
;MTFYDGQEELDNLVWDKNDEDTEAAQKQLRLTTFCQKVESFVQEKFAKQAKHITPIIVGGFNVIYRIRVEGMMPDVMLRVPCPSLVPFPGEKTMYEAATACLLAERTRLPVPRPYFFGHE
;
A
#
# COMPACT_ATOMS: atom_id res chain seq x y z
N MET A 1 39.00 -5.90 -24.19
CA MET A 1 38.36 -5.44 -22.95
C MET A 1 37.43 -4.31 -23.36
N THR A 2 36.20 -4.67 -23.73
CA THR A 2 35.15 -3.70 -24.08
C THR A 2 34.74 -3.03 -22.79
N PHE A 3 35.03 -1.75 -22.68
CA PHE A 3 34.61 -0.92 -21.56
C PHE A 3 33.08 -0.90 -21.52
N TYR A 4 32.54 -0.94 -20.31
CA TYR A 4 31.13 -0.70 -19.97
C TYR A 4 30.74 0.74 -20.39
N ASP A 5 30.67 1.02 -21.68
CA ASP A 5 30.47 2.36 -22.23
C ASP A 5 28.96 2.55 -22.50
N GLY A 6 28.27 3.21 -21.57
CA GLY A 6 26.85 3.62 -21.71
C GLY A 6 25.80 2.74 -21.02
N GLN A 7 26.15 1.57 -20.45
CA GLN A 7 25.18 0.77 -19.68
C GLN A 7 24.72 1.51 -18.41
N GLU A 8 25.65 2.19 -17.72
CA GLU A 8 25.33 2.99 -16.54
C GLU A 8 24.36 4.14 -16.86
N GLU A 9 24.46 4.75 -18.04
CA GLU A 9 23.55 5.82 -18.46
C GLU A 9 22.13 5.30 -18.71
N LEU A 10 22.01 4.11 -19.32
CA LEU A 10 20.72 3.45 -19.52
C LEU A 10 20.11 3.03 -18.18
N ASP A 11 20.92 2.49 -17.27
CA ASP A 11 20.46 2.13 -15.92
C ASP A 11 19.99 3.38 -15.17
N ASN A 12 20.77 4.49 -15.19
CA ASN A 12 20.40 5.76 -14.57
C ASN A 12 19.09 6.31 -15.15
N LEU A 13 18.90 6.25 -16.47
CA LEU A 13 17.66 6.69 -17.12
C LEU A 13 16.44 5.88 -16.62
N VAL A 14 16.60 4.56 -16.42
CA VAL A 14 15.54 3.71 -15.87
C VAL A 14 15.25 4.06 -14.41
N TRP A 15 16.29 4.31 -13.61
CA TRP A 15 16.14 4.76 -12.22
C TRP A 15 15.39 6.09 -12.13
N ASP A 16 15.80 7.10 -12.90
CA ASP A 16 15.15 8.40 -12.95
C ASP A 16 13.67 8.25 -13.32
N LYS A 17 13.38 7.41 -14.31
CA LYS A 17 12.00 7.21 -14.75
C LYS A 17 11.13 6.54 -13.69
N ASN A 18 11.67 5.54 -13.00
CA ASN A 18 10.98 4.86 -11.89
C ASN A 18 10.72 5.82 -10.73
N ASP A 19 11.65 6.72 -10.43
CA ASP A 19 11.50 7.72 -9.37
C ASP A 19 10.40 8.73 -9.72
N GLU A 20 10.38 9.23 -10.96
CA GLU A 20 9.30 10.12 -11.46
C GLU A 20 7.93 9.44 -11.35
N ASP A 21 7.80 8.20 -11.83
CA ASP A 21 6.54 7.46 -11.82
C ASP A 21 6.10 7.10 -10.39
N THR A 22 7.07 6.86 -9.49
CA THR A 22 6.84 6.66 -8.06
C THR A 22 6.31 7.91 -7.39
N GLU A 23 6.94 9.06 -7.64
CA GLU A 23 6.52 10.33 -7.07
C GLU A 23 5.13 10.73 -7.58
N ALA A 24 4.85 10.55 -8.88
CA ALA A 24 3.55 10.81 -9.48
C ALA A 24 2.44 9.94 -8.86
N ALA A 25 2.69 8.63 -8.70
CA ALA A 25 1.74 7.72 -8.07
C ALA A 25 1.48 8.09 -6.61
N GLN A 26 2.52 8.42 -5.84
CA GLN A 26 2.36 8.85 -4.46
C GLN A 26 1.58 10.17 -4.34
N LYS A 27 1.84 11.14 -5.24
CA LYS A 27 1.06 12.39 -5.31
C LYS A 27 -0.42 12.10 -5.56
N GLN A 28 -0.73 11.21 -6.51
CA GLN A 28 -2.11 10.78 -6.81
C GLN A 28 -2.80 10.14 -5.60
N LEU A 29 -2.10 9.23 -4.91
CA LEU A 29 -2.64 8.53 -3.73
C LEU A 29 -2.83 9.47 -2.52
N ARG A 30 -2.12 10.61 -2.48
CA ARG A 30 -2.27 11.63 -1.44
C ARG A 30 -3.36 12.66 -1.73
N LEU A 31 -3.98 12.65 -2.92
CA LEU A 31 -5.05 13.58 -3.25
C LEU A 31 -6.21 13.43 -2.28
N THR A 32 -6.85 14.55 -1.92
CA THR A 32 -8.03 14.58 -1.06
C THR A 32 -9.16 13.69 -1.60
N THR A 33 -9.34 13.69 -2.92
CA THR A 33 -10.33 12.84 -3.61
C THR A 33 -10.02 11.36 -3.45
N PHE A 34 -8.75 10.96 -3.41
CA PHE A 34 -8.35 9.59 -3.15
C PHE A 34 -8.56 9.23 -1.67
N CYS A 35 -8.22 10.13 -0.75
CA CYS A 35 -8.50 9.95 0.69
C CYS A 35 -10.00 9.75 0.95
N GLN A 36 -10.86 10.51 0.27
CA GLN A 36 -12.32 10.36 0.36
C GLN A 36 -12.76 8.98 -0.16
N LYS A 37 -12.21 8.51 -1.28
CA LYS A 37 -12.48 7.14 -1.78
C LYS A 37 -12.06 6.08 -0.77
N VAL A 38 -10.91 6.24 -0.12
CA VAL A 38 -10.44 5.36 0.95
C VAL A 38 -11.42 5.35 2.13
N GLU A 39 -11.89 6.52 2.57
CA GLU A 39 -12.89 6.61 3.64
C GLU A 39 -14.19 5.91 3.25
N SER A 40 -14.73 6.18 2.06
CA SER A 40 -15.95 5.53 1.55
C SER A 40 -15.79 4.01 1.45
N PHE A 41 -14.65 3.53 0.96
CA PHE A 41 -14.35 2.10 0.87
C PHE A 41 -14.38 1.43 2.24
N VAL A 42 -13.74 2.03 3.25
CA VAL A 42 -13.74 1.49 4.62
C VAL A 42 -15.14 1.60 5.24
N GLN A 43 -15.88 2.67 4.98
CA GLN A 43 -17.26 2.81 5.43
C GLN A 43 -18.14 1.69 4.90
N GLU A 44 -17.99 1.34 3.62
CA GLU A 44 -18.73 0.24 2.99
C GLU A 44 -18.35 -1.11 3.62
N LYS A 45 -17.05 -1.40 3.75
CA LYS A 45 -16.57 -2.69 4.30
C LYS A 45 -16.97 -2.93 5.75
N PHE A 46 -17.03 -1.87 6.56
CA PHE A 46 -17.36 -1.99 7.98
C PHE A 46 -18.79 -1.56 8.32
N ALA A 47 -19.57 -1.06 7.35
CA ALA A 47 -20.92 -0.50 7.51
C ALA A 47 -21.01 0.54 8.65
N LYS A 48 -19.96 1.35 8.81
CA LYS A 48 -19.78 2.29 9.93
C LYS A 48 -19.08 3.55 9.46
N GLN A 49 -19.30 4.67 10.15
CA GLN A 49 -18.57 5.90 9.85
C GLN A 49 -17.06 5.64 9.98
N ALA A 50 -16.31 6.00 8.93
CA ALA A 50 -14.87 5.88 8.86
C ALA A 50 -14.25 7.21 8.46
N LYS A 51 -13.16 7.58 9.11
CA LYS A 51 -12.41 8.82 8.83
C LYS A 51 -10.91 8.55 8.81
N HIS A 52 -10.25 9.05 7.79
CA HIS A 52 -8.81 8.99 7.66
C HIS A 52 -8.14 9.94 8.67
N ILE A 53 -7.12 9.43 9.34
CA ILE A 53 -6.27 10.16 10.27
C ILE A 53 -4.93 10.43 9.57
N THR A 54 -4.58 11.71 9.46
CA THR A 54 -3.29 12.14 8.94
C THR A 54 -2.16 11.87 9.94
N PRO A 55 -0.91 11.66 9.47
CA PRO A 55 -0.47 11.69 8.07
C PRO A 55 -0.66 10.34 7.35
N ILE A 56 -0.67 10.40 6.02
CA ILE A 56 -0.51 9.21 5.16
C ILE A 56 0.93 8.71 5.31
N ILE A 57 1.09 7.41 5.53
CA ILE A 57 2.40 6.77 5.67
C ILE A 57 2.77 6.16 4.32
N VAL A 58 3.95 6.52 3.80
CA VAL A 58 4.50 5.90 2.59
C VAL A 58 5.53 4.87 3.01
N GLY A 59 5.26 3.61 2.71
CA GLY A 59 6.22 2.51 2.84
C GLY A 59 6.88 2.19 1.50
N GLY A 60 7.80 1.20 1.50
CA GLY A 60 8.56 0.83 0.30
C GLY A 60 7.72 0.28 -0.86
N PHE A 61 6.53 -0.29 -0.59
CA PHE A 61 5.66 -0.85 -1.64
C PHE A 61 4.19 -0.46 -1.49
N ASN A 62 3.80 0.09 -0.35
CA ASN A 62 2.41 0.42 -0.04
C ASN A 62 2.32 1.87 0.47
N VAL A 63 1.26 2.55 0.08
CA VAL A 63 0.75 3.73 0.78
C VAL A 63 -0.26 3.26 1.83
N ILE A 64 -0.11 3.76 3.06
CA ILE A 64 -0.83 3.26 4.22
C ILE A 64 -1.67 4.38 4.83
N TYR A 65 -2.95 4.12 4.99
CA TYR A 65 -3.92 5.02 5.59
C TYR A 65 -4.35 4.47 6.95
N ARG A 66 -4.23 5.30 7.98
CA ARG A 66 -4.79 5.01 9.30
C ARG A 66 -6.23 5.51 9.33
N ILE A 67 -7.19 4.62 9.53
CA ILE A 67 -8.61 4.94 9.48
C ILE A 67 -9.25 4.67 10.83
N ARG A 68 -9.88 5.69 11.40
CA ARG A 68 -10.75 5.54 12.56
C ARG A 68 -12.11 5.08 12.10
N VAL A 69 -12.54 3.92 12.60
CA VAL A 69 -13.90 3.39 12.37
C VAL A 69 -14.68 3.49 13.67
N GLU A 70 -15.91 3.99 13.60
CA GLU A 70 -16.76 4.20 14.76
C GLU A 70 -16.97 2.91 15.59
N GLY A 71 -16.78 3.01 16.91
CA GLY A 71 -16.92 1.88 17.82
C GLY A 71 -15.91 0.74 17.61
N MET A 72 -14.78 1.01 16.95
CA MET A 72 -13.68 0.05 16.78
C MET A 72 -12.38 0.60 17.38
N MET A 73 -11.68 -0.28 18.10
CA MET A 73 -10.33 -0.05 18.62
C MET A 73 -9.52 -1.34 18.45
N PRO A 74 -8.25 -1.29 18.02
CA PRO A 74 -7.52 -0.10 17.55
C PRO A 74 -8.03 0.43 16.20
N ASP A 75 -7.45 1.54 15.72
CA ASP A 75 -7.74 2.07 14.37
C ASP A 75 -7.35 1.03 13.29
N VAL A 76 -8.05 1.05 12.15
CA VAL A 76 -7.83 0.15 11.02
C VAL A 76 -6.72 0.70 10.12
N MET A 77 -5.85 -0.17 9.63
CA MET A 77 -4.79 0.19 8.69
C MET A 77 -5.16 -0.32 7.30
N LEU A 78 -5.42 0.59 6.35
CA LEU A 78 -5.57 0.25 4.94
C LEU A 78 -4.23 0.37 4.23
N ARG A 79 -3.83 -0.67 3.50
CA ARG A 79 -2.57 -0.71 2.73
C ARG A 79 -2.92 -0.81 1.25
N VAL A 80 -2.47 0.17 0.47
CA VAL A 80 -2.69 0.24 -0.98
C VAL A 80 -1.34 0.07 -1.68
N PRO A 81 -1.15 -0.96 -2.52
CA PRO A 81 0.06 -1.11 -3.31
C PRO A 81 0.31 0.13 -4.18
N CYS A 82 1.54 0.61 -4.23
CA CYS A 82 1.91 1.76 -5.07
C CYS A 82 2.02 1.29 -6.54
N PRO A 83 1.19 1.78 -7.48
CA PRO A 83 1.09 1.23 -8.83
C PRO A 83 2.41 1.20 -9.62
N SER A 84 3.28 2.19 -9.42
CA SER A 84 4.59 2.27 -10.10
C SER A 84 5.70 1.47 -9.43
N LEU A 85 5.54 1.06 -8.17
CA LEU A 85 6.54 0.25 -7.44
C LEU A 85 6.21 -1.23 -7.40
N VAL A 86 4.95 -1.61 -7.68
CA VAL A 86 4.46 -2.98 -7.54
C VAL A 86 3.95 -3.48 -8.89
N PRO A 87 4.73 -4.29 -9.61
CA PRO A 87 4.33 -4.83 -10.92
C PRO A 87 3.08 -5.71 -10.88
N PHE A 88 2.88 -6.44 -9.78
CA PHE A 88 1.81 -7.43 -9.59
C PHE A 88 1.05 -7.14 -8.28
N PRO A 89 0.22 -6.08 -8.23
CA PRO A 89 -0.37 -5.59 -6.99
C PRO A 89 -1.38 -6.57 -6.38
N GLY A 90 -2.11 -7.33 -7.20
CA GLY A 90 -3.06 -8.34 -6.74
C GLY A 90 -2.34 -9.50 -6.06
N GLU A 91 -1.36 -10.08 -6.74
CA GLU A 91 -0.53 -11.19 -6.25
C GLU A 91 0.20 -10.79 -4.97
N LYS A 92 0.84 -9.61 -4.95
CA LYS A 92 1.48 -9.08 -3.75
C LYS A 92 0.51 -9.02 -2.57
N THR A 93 -0.70 -8.49 -2.80
CA THR A 93 -1.72 -8.35 -1.76
C THR A 93 -2.16 -9.72 -1.23
N MET A 94 -2.39 -10.68 -2.13
CA MET A 94 -2.77 -12.06 -1.77
C MET A 94 -1.67 -12.75 -0.96
N TYR A 95 -0.40 -12.65 -1.37
CA TYR A 95 0.72 -13.24 -0.64
C TYR A 95 0.94 -12.60 0.73
N GLU A 96 0.80 -11.27 0.83
CA GLU A 96 0.92 -10.54 2.10
C GLU A 96 -0.16 -11.00 3.09
N ALA A 97 -1.41 -11.09 2.65
CA ALA A 97 -2.51 -11.55 3.48
C ALA A 97 -2.37 -13.03 3.88
N ALA A 98 -2.07 -13.91 2.93
CA ALA A 98 -1.87 -15.34 3.19
C ALA A 98 -0.73 -15.58 4.19
N THR A 99 0.37 -14.83 4.07
CA THR A 99 1.49 -14.91 5.00
C THR A 99 1.09 -14.43 6.39
N ALA A 100 0.38 -13.31 6.51
CA ALA A 100 -0.09 -12.79 7.80
C ALA A 100 -1.04 -13.78 8.50
N CYS A 101 -1.98 -14.37 7.76
CA CYS A 101 -2.88 -15.41 8.27
C CYS A 101 -2.10 -16.64 8.74
N LEU A 102 -1.18 -17.15 7.92
CA LEU A 102 -0.37 -18.33 8.28
C LEU A 102 0.46 -18.07 9.53
N LEU A 103 1.10 -16.90 9.64
CA LEU A 103 1.88 -16.54 10.83
C LEU A 103 0.99 -16.43 12.08
N ALA A 104 -0.21 -15.86 11.95
CA ALA A 104 -1.15 -15.74 13.06
C ALA A 104 -1.67 -17.11 13.54
N GLU A 105 -1.80 -18.08 12.64
CA GLU A 105 -2.24 -19.44 12.95
C GLU A 105 -1.12 -20.33 13.50
N ARG A 106 0.10 -20.18 12.97
CA ARG A 106 1.21 -21.13 13.23
C ARG A 106 2.21 -20.64 14.24
N THR A 107 2.14 -19.38 14.68
CA THR A 107 3.10 -18.79 15.59
C THR A 107 2.42 -17.99 16.70
N ARG A 108 3.20 -17.61 17.73
CA ARG A 108 2.77 -16.67 18.78
C ARG A 108 3.22 -15.24 18.51
N LEU A 109 3.73 -14.96 17.30
CA LEU A 109 4.20 -13.63 16.95
C LEU A 109 3.00 -12.67 16.90
N PRO A 110 3.14 -11.45 17.44
CA PRO A 110 2.10 -10.45 17.35
C PRO A 110 2.07 -9.87 15.92
N VAL A 111 1.40 -10.58 15.01
CA VAL A 111 1.20 -10.14 13.63
C VAL A 111 -0.18 -9.50 13.45
N PRO A 112 -0.30 -8.44 12.64
CA PRO A 112 -1.61 -7.89 12.27
C PRO A 112 -2.47 -8.95 11.57
N ARG A 113 -3.76 -9.03 11.94
CA ARG A 113 -4.72 -9.91 11.27
C ARG A 113 -5.46 -9.13 10.19
N PRO A 114 -5.41 -9.56 8.91
CA PRO A 114 -6.21 -8.94 7.87
C PRO A 114 -7.70 -9.07 8.17
N TYR A 115 -8.45 -7.97 8.13
CA TYR A 115 -9.91 -8.01 8.11
C TYR A 115 -10.44 -8.35 6.72
N PHE A 116 -9.84 -7.71 5.71
CA PHE A 116 -10.17 -7.83 4.30
C PHE A 116 -8.88 -7.69 3.47
N PHE A 117 -8.84 -8.33 2.30
CA PHE A 117 -7.77 -8.21 1.31
C PHE A 117 -8.31 -8.60 -0.08
N GLY A 118 -7.72 -8.06 -1.14
CA GLY A 118 -8.12 -8.35 -2.52
C GLY A 118 -8.60 -7.13 -3.30
N HIS A 119 -9.28 -7.40 -4.42
CA HIS A 119 -9.68 -6.39 -5.40
C HIS A 119 -11.09 -5.81 -5.20
N GLU A 120 -11.82 -6.28 -4.18
CA GLU A 120 -13.21 -5.89 -3.90
C GLU A 120 -13.38 -5.40 -2.49
#